data_AF-A0A969BCL2-F1
#
_entry.id   AF-A0A969BCL2-F1
#
_cell.length_a   1.000
_cell.length_b   1.000
_cell.length_c   1.000
_cell.angle_alpha   90.00
_cell.angle_beta   90.00
_cell.angle_gamma   90.00
#
_symmetry.space_group_name_H-M   'P 1'
#
loop_
_entity.id
_entity.type
_entity.pdbx_description
1 polymer ?
#
loop_
_entity_poly.entity_id
_entity_poly.type
_entity_poly.pdbx_seq_one_letter_code
_entity_poly.pdbx_strand_id
1 'polypeptide(L)'
;MPTHKSDKHKQVTLSVIVAFRNEVQNINNLIKCLINQDFTEDGHEIILVNDNSEDQSAPMAQHATKDRPNCMVINIDKGRQGKKSCPGSRH
;
A
#
# COMPACT_ATOMS: atom_id res chain seq x y z
N MET A 1 -10.89 -46.52 -4.71
CA MET A 1 -9.84 -45.49 -4.70
C MET A 1 -10.04 -44.59 -5.92
N PRO A 2 -10.73 -43.43 -5.80
CA PRO A 2 -10.78 -42.47 -6.89
C PRO A 2 -9.53 -41.57 -6.82
N THR A 3 -8.77 -41.50 -7.90
CA THR A 3 -7.62 -40.60 -8.07
C THR A 3 -8.14 -39.22 -8.48
N HIS A 4 -8.08 -38.25 -7.56
CA HIS A 4 -8.47 -36.87 -7.84
C HIS A 4 -7.43 -36.26 -8.78
N LYS A 5 -7.85 -35.95 -10.01
CA LYS A 5 -7.06 -35.17 -10.98
C LYS A 5 -6.63 -33.86 -10.32
N SER A 6 -5.35 -33.53 -10.43
CA SER A 6 -4.78 -32.27 -9.97
C SER A 6 -5.31 -31.12 -10.81
N ASP A 7 -6.41 -30.51 -10.39
CA ASP A 7 -6.79 -29.18 -10.84
C ASP A 7 -5.64 -28.23 -10.50
N LYS A 8 -4.96 -27.70 -11.52
CA LYS A 8 -4.02 -26.59 -11.34
C LYS A 8 -4.82 -25.42 -10.78
N HIS A 9 -4.82 -25.25 -9.46
CA HIS A 9 -5.38 -24.07 -8.82
C HIS A 9 -4.70 -22.85 -9.45
N LYS A 10 -5.49 -22.08 -10.19
CA LYS A 10 -5.06 -20.82 -10.78
C LYS A 10 -4.76 -19.89 -9.59
N GLN A 11 -3.47 -19.67 -9.32
CA GLN A 11 -3.05 -18.77 -8.26
C GLN A 11 -3.48 -17.36 -8.66
N VAL A 12 -4.50 -16.85 -7.98
CA VAL A 12 -4.99 -15.48 -8.18
C VAL A 12 -4.14 -14.58 -7.30
N THR A 13 -3.46 -13.62 -7.91
CA THR A 13 -2.73 -12.57 -7.21
C THR A 13 -3.61 -11.34 -7.07
N LEU A 14 -3.69 -10.78 -5.87
CA LEU A 14 -4.52 -9.62 -5.54
C LEU A 14 -3.67 -8.44 -5.09
N SER A 15 -3.91 -7.27 -5.66
CA SER A 15 -3.28 -6.02 -5.23
C SER A 15 -4.33 -5.09 -4.62
N VAL A 16 -4.17 -4.78 -3.33
CA VAL A 16 -5.09 -3.93 -2.58
C VAL A 16 -4.45 -2.56 -2.38
N ILE A 17 -4.98 -1.54 -3.06
CA ILE A 17 -4.50 -0.16 -2.96
C ILE A 17 -5.49 0.63 -2.11
N VAL A 18 -5.02 1.23 -1.02
CA VAL A 18 -5.85 2.02 -0.11
C VAL A 18 -5.25 3.39 0.10
N ALA A 19 -5.95 4.41 -0.40
CA ALA A 19 -5.61 5.80 -0.09
C ALA A 19 -6.19 6.16 1.28
N PHE A 20 -5.39 6.81 2.13
CA PHE A 20 -5.81 7.28 3.44
C PHE A 20 -5.40 8.74 3.67
N ARG A 21 -6.24 9.48 4.38
CA ARG A 21 -5.98 10.86 4.78
C ARG A 21 -6.62 11.15 6.14
N ASN A 22 -5.81 11.56 7.11
CA ASN A 22 -6.28 11.91 8.45
C ASN A 22 -7.07 10.78 9.17
N GLU A 23 -6.61 9.54 9.04
CA GLU A 23 -7.29 8.32 9.52
C GLU A 23 -6.61 7.69 10.76
N VAL A 24 -5.93 8.46 11.62
CA VAL A 24 -5.18 7.93 12.79
C VAL A 24 -5.98 6.94 13.65
N GLN A 25 -7.28 7.17 13.83
CA GLN A 25 -8.12 6.32 14.67
C GLN A 25 -8.47 4.98 14.00
N ASN A 26 -8.55 4.95 12.67
CA ASN A 26 -9.01 3.79 11.92
C ASN A 26 -7.87 3.01 11.25
N ILE A 27 -6.73 3.65 10.99
CA ILE A 27 -5.62 3.08 10.20
C ILE A 27 -5.12 1.76 10.77
N ASN A 28 -5.02 1.65 12.10
CA ASN A 28 -4.60 0.41 12.76
C ASN A 28 -5.63 -0.71 12.60
N ASN A 29 -6.92 -0.40 12.70
CA ASN A 29 -7.98 -1.40 12.54
C ASN A 29 -8.07 -1.85 11.08
N LEU A 30 -8.00 -0.90 10.15
CA LEU A 30 -7.95 -1.15 8.71
C LEU A 30 -6.80 -2.09 8.34
N ILE A 31 -5.58 -1.77 8.77
CA ILE A 31 -4.40 -2.61 8.50
C ILE A 31 -4.58 -4.00 9.10
N LYS A 32 -5.06 -4.12 10.34
CA LYS A 32 -5.37 -5.43 10.96
C LYS A 32 -6.39 -6.22 10.14
N CYS A 33 -7.47 -5.59 9.68
CA CYS A 33 -8.49 -6.24 8.87
C CYS A 33 -7.93 -6.73 7.53
N LEU A 34 -7.08 -5.93 6.87
CA LEU A 34 -6.43 -6.30 5.60
C LEU A 34 -5.43 -7.45 5.79
N ILE A 35 -4.70 -7.45 6.89
CA ILE A 35 -3.71 -8.46 7.25
C ILE A 35 -4.35 -9.81 7.59
N ASN A 36 -5.49 -9.79 8.26
CA ASN A 36 -6.19 -11.00 8.72
C ASN A 36 -7.08 -11.64 7.63
N GLN A 37 -6.95 -11.21 6.37
CA GLN A 37 -7.68 -11.85 5.27
C GLN A 37 -7.09 -13.23 4.96
N ASP A 38 -7.94 -14.16 4.56
CA ASP A 38 -7.57 -15.55 4.24
C ASP A 38 -6.97 -15.65 2.82
N PHE A 39 -5.84 -14.97 2.63
CA PHE A 39 -5.02 -15.02 1.43
C PHE A 39 -3.61 -15.47 1.79
N THR A 40 -3.01 -16.30 0.94
CA THR A 40 -1.60 -16.66 1.08
C THR A 40 -0.73 -15.42 0.98
N GLU A 41 0.37 -15.36 1.75
CA GLU A 41 1.28 -14.21 1.78
C GLU A 41 1.88 -13.92 0.38
N ASP A 42 2.08 -14.96 -0.43
CA ASP A 42 2.54 -14.87 -1.82
C ASP A 42 1.42 -14.47 -2.81
N GLY A 43 0.16 -14.45 -2.37
CA GLY A 43 -1.02 -14.23 -3.20
C GLY A 43 -1.59 -12.82 -3.11
N HIS A 44 -1.12 -11.97 -2.19
CA HIS A 44 -1.65 -10.62 -2.05
C HIS A 44 -0.62 -9.58 -1.62
N GLU A 45 -0.74 -8.38 -2.21
CA GLU A 45 0.01 -7.18 -1.86
C GLU A 45 -0.92 -6.08 -1.35
N ILE A 46 -0.48 -5.33 -0.33
CA ILE A 46 -1.22 -4.22 0.25
C ILE A 46 -0.40 -2.95 0.09
N ILE A 47 -0.94 -1.98 -0.65
CA ILE A 47 -0.31 -0.68 -0.92
C ILE A 47 -1.13 0.42 -0.25
N LEU A 48 -0.59 0.99 0.82
CA LEU A 48 -1.17 2.11 1.55
C LEU A 48 -0.61 3.41 0.99
N VAL A 49 -1.49 4.29 0.51
CA VAL A 49 -1.11 5.57 -0.09
C VAL A 49 -1.54 6.71 0.82
N ASN A 50 -0.59 7.41 1.41
CA ASN A 50 -0.87 8.59 2.22
C ASN A 50 -1.17 9.80 1.30
N ASP A 51 -2.40 10.26 1.30
CA ASP A 51 -2.83 11.48 0.63
C ASP A 51 -2.64 12.69 1.56
N ASN A 52 -1.38 13.06 1.79
CA ASN A 52 -1.01 14.26 2.55
C ASN A 52 -1.71 14.37 3.92
N SER A 53 -1.76 13.28 4.68
CA SER A 53 -2.21 13.35 6.08
C SER A 53 -1.34 14.33 6.86
N GLU A 54 -1.99 15.16 7.67
CA GLU A 54 -1.34 16.13 8.56
C GLU A 54 -1.18 15.57 9.99
N ASP A 55 -1.68 14.35 10.21
CA ASP A 55 -1.69 13.65 11.48
C ASP A 55 -0.67 12.49 11.52
N GLN A 56 -0.75 11.68 12.57
CA GLN A 56 0.14 10.53 12.78
C GLN A 56 -0.25 9.28 11.95
N SER A 57 -1.11 9.40 10.94
CA SER A 57 -1.58 8.23 10.16
C SER A 57 -0.44 7.53 9.42
N ALA A 58 0.47 8.31 8.82
CA ALA A 58 1.60 7.79 8.06
C ALA A 58 2.62 7.01 8.92
N PRO A 59 3.14 7.55 10.05
CA PRO A 59 4.05 6.79 10.90
C PRO A 59 3.38 5.57 11.53
N MET A 60 2.08 5.64 11.85
CA MET A 60 1.33 4.47 12.33
C MET A 60 1.25 3.37 11.27
N ALA A 61 0.90 3.73 10.03
CA ALA A 61 0.85 2.79 8.92
C ALA A 61 2.21 2.12 8.71
N GLN A 62 3.29 2.91 8.64
CA GLN A 62 4.65 2.40 8.46
C GLN A 62 5.08 1.46 9.60
N HIS A 63 4.74 1.80 10.84
CA HIS A 63 5.06 0.95 11.99
C HIS A 63 4.30 -0.38 11.93
N ALA A 64 3.00 -0.34 11.62
CA ALA A 64 2.15 -1.52 11.55
C ALA A 64 2.53 -2.47 10.38
N THR A 65 3.14 -1.95 9.31
CA THR A 65 3.54 -2.74 8.15
C THR A 65 5.02 -3.13 8.13
N LYS A 66 5.82 -2.70 9.11
CA LYS A 66 7.28 -2.86 9.10
C LYS A 66 7.75 -4.32 9.00
N ASP A 67 7.03 -5.23 9.65
CA ASP A 67 7.40 -6.65 9.73
C ASP A 67 6.87 -7.49 8.55
N ARG A 68 6.23 -6.87 7.55
CA ARG A 68 5.53 -7.57 6.46
C ARG A 68 6.07 -7.18 5.09
N PRO A 69 6.64 -8.13 4.33
CA PRO A 69 7.21 -7.84 3.02
C PRO A 69 6.15 -7.55 1.94
N ASN A 70 4.92 -7.99 2.15
CA ASN A 70 3.80 -7.81 1.22
C ASN A 70 3.01 -6.52 1.45
N CYS A 71 3.48 -5.65 2.34
CA CYS A 71 2.88 -4.35 2.62
C CYS A 71 3.82 -3.21 2.21
N MET A 72 3.31 -2.24 1.47
CA MET A 72 4.05 -1.05 1.05
C MET A 72 3.29 0.21 1.47
N VAL A 73 4.00 1.20 2.00
CA VAL A 73 3.45 2.53 2.31
C VAL A 73 4.09 3.56 1.37
N ILE A 74 3.27 4.23 0.57
CA ILE A 74 3.67 5.29 -0.35
C ILE A 74 3.16 6.62 0.18
N ASN A 75 4.03 7.62 0.23
CA ASN A 75 3.65 8.98 0.57
C ASN A 75 3.48 9.80 -0.72
N ILE A 76 2.33 10.47 -0.91
CA ILE A 76 2.19 11.39 -2.03
C ILE A 76 2.98 12.65 -1.71
N ASP A 77 4.17 12.78 -2.32
CA ASP A 77 4.85 14.06 -2.37
C ASP A 77 4.10 14.97 -3.35
N LYS A 78 3.65 16.14 -2.88
CA LYS A 78 3.14 17.22 -3.74
C LYS A 78 4.22 17.80 -4.69
N GLY A 79 5.40 17.20 -4.70
CA GLY A 79 6.62 17.65 -5.34
C GLY A 79 6.99 16.97 -6.66
N ARG A 80 6.05 16.67 -7.55
CA ARG A 80 6.35 16.82 -8.99
C ARG A 80 6.12 18.28 -9.36
N GLN A 81 6.94 19.16 -8.78
CA GLN A 81 7.22 20.45 -9.41
C GLN A 81 7.87 20.12 -10.74
N GLY A 82 7.08 20.14 -11.82
CA GLY A 82 7.64 20.23 -13.15
C GLY A 82 8.57 21.44 -13.16
N LYS A 83 9.88 21.20 -13.24
CA LYS A 83 10.88 22.24 -13.49
C LYS A 83 10.45 23.02 -14.73
N LYS A 84 9.85 24.19 -14.51
CA LYS A 84 9.81 25.28 -15.50
C LYS A 84 10.57 26.47 -14.94
N SER A 85 11.75 26.23 -14.37
CA SER A 85 12.77 27.26 -14.34
C SER A 85 13.37 27.32 -15.75
N CYS A 86 12.76 28.16 -16.59
CA CYS A 86 13.33 28.57 -17.87
C CYS A 86 14.52 29.48 -17.54
N PRO A 87 15.77 29.13 -17.85
CA PRO A 87 16.89 30.04 -17.70
C PRO A 87 16.79 31.08 -18.81
N GLY A 88 16.09 32.17 -18.54
CA GLY A 88 16.04 33.36 -19.38
C GLY A 88 17.39 34.05 -19.38
N SER A 89 18.23 33.68 -20.35
CA SER A 89 19.13 34.52 -21.13
C SER A 89 19.63 35.84 -20.53
N ARG A 90 20.97 35.92 -20.40
CA ARG A 90 21.88 37.00 -20.80
C ARG A 90 21.43 38.43 -20.49
N HIS A 91 22.23 39.22 -19.78
CA HIS A 91 22.82 40.48 -20.26
C HIS A 91 24.17 40.65 -19.55
#